data_AF-A0A4V6QRR3-F1
#
_entry.id   AF-A0A4V6QRR3-F1
#
_cell.length_a   1.000
_cell.length_b   1.000
_cell.length_c   1.000
_cell.angle_alpha   90.00
_cell.angle_beta   90.00
_cell.angle_gamma   90.00
#
_symmetry.space_group_name_H-M   'P 1'
#
loop_
_entity.id
_entity.type
_entity.pdbx_description
1 polymer ?
#
loop_
_entity_poly.entity_id
_entity_poly.type
_entity_poly.pdbx_seq_one_letter_code
_entity_poly.pdbx_strand_id
1 'polypeptide(L)'
;ENHAALQQVGLGVEQVEDMYRTMAIANYEDRFVIPTTHREYAENAFNVRGGCGFSFGNGCSDGTTHTSLFGGDKKRTIPIKVEV
;
A
#
# COMPACT_ATOMS: atom_id res chain seq x y z
N GLU A 1 33.63 26.97 -11.49
CA GLU A 1 32.66 26.59 -10.44
C GLU A 1 33.25 26.86 -9.06
N ASN A 2 32.43 27.13 -8.04
CA ASN A 2 32.91 27.44 -6.68
C ASN A 2 32.77 26.20 -5.78
N HIS A 3 33.87 25.48 -5.56
CA HIS A 3 33.89 24.26 -4.74
C HIS A 3 34.27 24.49 -3.28
N ALA A 4 34.58 25.73 -2.86
CA ALA A 4 35.09 25.99 -1.52
C ALA A 4 34.09 25.57 -0.43
N ALA A 5 32.81 25.85 -0.64
CA ALA A 5 31.74 25.44 0.27
C ALA A 5 31.61 23.90 0.33
N LEU A 6 31.76 23.21 -0.79
CA LEU A 6 31.68 21.75 -0.86
C LEU A 6 32.85 21.09 -0.14
N GLN A 7 34.07 21.59 -0.35
CA GLN A 7 35.27 21.11 0.33
C GLN A 7 35.21 21.32 1.84
N GLN A 8 34.66 22.46 2.30
CA GLN A 8 34.48 22.76 3.72
C GLN A 8 33.62 21.71 4.44
N VAL A 9 32.61 21.17 3.75
CA VAL A 9 31.69 20.16 4.30
C VAL A 9 31.98 18.74 3.84
N GLY A 10 33.05 18.55 3.04
CA GLY A 10 33.46 17.25 2.54
C GLY A 10 32.50 16.60 1.53
N LEU A 11 31.72 17.39 0.78
CA LEU A 11 30.82 16.88 -0.26
C LEU A 11 31.46 16.90 -1.64
N GLY A 12 31.23 15.83 -2.42
CA GLY A 12 31.54 15.77 -3.84
C GLY A 12 30.52 16.52 -4.69
N VAL A 13 30.91 16.87 -5.92
CA VAL A 13 30.02 17.57 -6.88
C VAL A 13 28.81 16.71 -7.23
N GLU A 14 29.03 15.43 -7.56
CA GLU A 14 27.95 14.47 -7.87
C GLU A 14 26.92 14.36 -6.73
N GLN A 15 27.38 14.29 -5.48
CA GLN A 15 26.49 14.22 -4.33
C GLN A 15 25.59 15.45 -4.23
N VAL A 16 26.12 16.63 -4.55
CA VAL A 16 25.38 17.89 -4.51
C VAL A 16 24.39 17.99 -5.67
N GLU A 17 24.76 17.44 -6.84
CA GLU A 17 23.86 17.34 -7.99
C GLU A 17 22.67 16.40 -7.71
N ASP A 18 22.93 15.24 -7.12
CA ASP A 18 21.88 14.31 -6.67
C ASP A 18 21.00 14.94 -5.58
N MET A 19 21.62 15.61 -4.61
CA MET A 19 20.91 16.40 -3.60
C MET A 19 20.00 17.46 -4.23
N TYR A 20 20.50 18.21 -5.22
CA TYR A 20 19.74 19.22 -5.93
C TYR A 20 18.57 18.59 -6.71
N ARG A 21 18.79 17.44 -7.35
CA ARG A 21 17.73 16.69 -8.04
C ARG A 21 16.63 16.25 -7.06
N THR A 22 16.98 15.61 -5.95
CA THR A 22 15.98 15.09 -5.00
C THR A 22 15.27 16.21 -4.22
N MET A 23 15.99 17.25 -3.81
CA MET A 23 15.43 18.28 -2.91
C MET A 23 14.86 19.50 -3.64
N ALA A 24 15.50 19.97 -4.71
CA ALA A 24 15.11 21.20 -5.40
C ALA A 24 14.19 20.93 -6.59
N ILE A 25 14.57 20.01 -7.48
CA ILE A 25 13.71 19.61 -8.61
C ILE A 25 12.54 18.79 -8.08
N ALA A 26 12.84 17.77 -7.27
CA ALA A 26 11.87 16.98 -6.53
C ALA A 26 10.74 16.43 -7.41
N ASN A 27 11.13 15.71 -8.48
CA ASN A 27 10.18 15.02 -9.35
C ASN A 27 9.29 14.06 -8.54
N TYR A 28 8.08 13.77 -9.03
CA TYR A 28 7.09 13.01 -8.27
C TYR A 28 7.61 11.64 -7.85
N GLU A 29 8.24 10.92 -8.78
CA GLU A 29 8.85 9.62 -8.59
C GLU A 29 10.04 9.65 -7.61
N ASP A 30 10.75 10.77 -7.53
CA ASP A 30 11.88 10.96 -6.61
C ASP A 30 11.38 11.32 -5.19
N ARG A 31 10.16 11.90 -5.06
CA ARG A 31 9.56 12.24 -3.77
C ARG A 31 8.83 11.08 -3.10
N PHE A 32 8.22 10.19 -3.88
CA PHE A 32 7.31 9.17 -3.35
C PHE A 32 7.70 7.76 -3.78
N VAL A 33 8.60 7.16 -3.01
CA VAL A 33 8.99 5.76 -3.15
C VAL A 33 8.16 4.90 -2.20
N ILE A 34 6.87 4.73 -2.54
CA ILE A 34 5.92 3.94 -1.73
C ILE A 34 5.67 2.59 -2.43
N PRO A 35 6.21 1.47 -1.92
CA PRO A 35 5.94 0.15 -2.48
C PRO A 35 4.52 -0.32 -2.15
N THR A 36 4.01 -1.28 -2.93
CA THR A 36 2.74 -1.93 -2.64
C THR A 36 2.82 -2.78 -1.38
N THR A 37 1.79 -2.76 -0.53
CA THR A 37 1.75 -3.51 0.73
C THR A 37 1.49 -5.01 0.60
N HIS A 38 1.33 -5.50 -0.64
CA HIS A 38 1.11 -6.92 -0.93
C HIS A 38 -0.01 -7.57 -0.09
N ARG A 39 -1.19 -6.93 -0.03
CA ARG A 39 -2.34 -7.37 0.78
C ARG A 39 -2.86 -8.77 0.41
N GLU A 40 -2.55 -9.24 -0.78
CA GLU A 40 -2.91 -10.57 -1.28
C GLU A 40 -2.41 -11.74 -0.43
N TYR A 41 -1.33 -11.57 0.35
CA TYR A 41 -0.80 -12.64 1.20
C TYR A 41 -1.52 -12.76 2.55
N ALA A 42 -2.13 -11.69 3.04
CA ALA A 42 -2.76 -11.64 4.37
C ALA A 42 -4.28 -11.77 4.32
N GLU A 43 -4.90 -11.35 3.21
CA GLU A 43 -6.35 -11.31 3.06
C GLU A 43 -6.79 -12.09 1.83
N ASN A 44 -7.98 -12.71 1.89
CA ASN A 44 -8.57 -13.34 0.71
C ASN A 44 -9.03 -12.23 -0.25
N ALA A 45 -8.13 -11.80 -1.14
CA ALA A 45 -8.27 -10.59 -1.98
C ALA A 45 -9.57 -10.55 -2.79
N PHE A 46 -10.10 -11.71 -3.19
CA PHE A 46 -11.39 -11.82 -3.86
C PHE A 46 -12.57 -11.47 -2.96
N ASN A 47 -12.54 -11.89 -1.68
CA ASN A 47 -13.57 -11.55 -0.70
C ASN A 47 -13.50 -10.07 -0.31
N VAL A 48 -12.29 -9.50 -0.16
CA VAL A 48 -12.13 -8.08 0.18
C VAL A 48 -12.60 -7.18 -0.95
N ARG A 49 -12.27 -7.49 -2.22
CA ARG A 49 -12.70 -6.70 -3.38
C ARG A 49 -14.23 -6.64 -3.55
N GLY A 50 -14.94 -7.73 -3.20
CA GLY A 50 -16.41 -7.80 -3.35
C GLY A 50 -17.20 -7.50 -2.07
N GLY A 51 -16.56 -7.55 -0.90
CA GLY A 51 -17.21 -7.44 0.41
C GLY A 51 -16.88 -6.18 1.20
N CYS A 52 -15.73 -5.54 0.96
CA CYS A 52 -15.33 -4.32 1.68
C CYS A 52 -15.92 -3.07 1.03
N GLY A 53 -16.61 -2.25 1.84
CA GLY A 53 -17.25 -1.01 1.41
C GLY A 53 -18.77 -0.96 1.65
N PHE A 54 -19.40 -2.12 1.91
CA PHE A 54 -20.80 -2.20 2.33
C PHE A 54 -20.91 -2.34 3.86
N SER A 55 -21.18 -1.24 4.55
CA SER A 55 -21.26 -1.19 6.02
C SER A 55 -22.57 -1.73 6.61
N PHE A 56 -23.44 -2.34 5.80
CA PHE A 56 -24.75 -2.86 6.24
C PHE A 56 -24.64 -4.22 6.98
N GLY A 57 -23.43 -4.74 7.19
CA GLY A 57 -23.13 -5.93 7.98
C GLY A 57 -21.61 -6.11 8.12
N ASN A 58 -21.15 -6.99 9.01
CA ASN A 58 -19.74 -7.27 9.32
C ASN A 58 -18.92 -7.90 8.16
N GLY A 59 -19.22 -7.61 6.89
CA GLY A 59 -18.65 -8.28 5.71
C GLY A 59 -17.13 -8.22 5.54
N CYS A 60 -16.45 -7.31 6.25
CA CYS A 60 -14.98 -7.24 6.32
C CYS A 60 -14.41 -7.37 7.74
N SER A 61 -15.27 -7.54 8.75
CA SER A 61 -14.89 -7.54 10.16
C SER A 61 -15.72 -8.56 10.96
N ASP A 62 -16.00 -9.71 10.36
CA ASP A 62 -16.38 -10.89 11.13
C ASP A 62 -15.15 -11.27 11.95
N GLY A 63 -15.18 -10.96 13.25
CA GLY A 63 -14.11 -11.28 14.18
C GLY A 63 -13.62 -12.73 14.03
N THR A 64 -12.47 -13.03 14.62
CA THR A 64 -11.81 -14.33 14.46
C THR A 64 -12.59 -15.51 15.07
N THR A 65 -13.65 -15.24 15.82
CA THR A 65 -14.52 -16.23 16.45
C THR A 65 -15.61 -16.75 15.49
N HIS A 66 -15.84 -18.07 15.52
CA HIS A 66 -16.83 -18.73 14.66
C HIS A 66 -18.29 -18.43 15.07
N THR A 67 -18.53 -18.09 16.33
CA THR A 67 -19.86 -17.84 16.89
C THR A 67 -20.21 -16.35 16.84
N SER A 68 -21.30 -16.01 16.14
CA SER A 68 -21.90 -14.67 16.14
C SER A 68 -23.00 -14.58 17.18
N LEU A 69 -22.97 -13.54 18.04
CA LEU A 69 -24.03 -13.26 19.02
C LEU A 69 -25.39 -12.96 18.37
N PHE A 70 -25.39 -12.56 17.09
CA PHE A 70 -26.60 -12.19 16.35
C PHE A 70 -27.06 -13.27 15.36
N GLY A 71 -26.49 -14.48 15.43
CA GLY A 71 -26.97 -15.63 14.65
C GLY A 71 -26.83 -15.49 13.12
N GLY A 72 -26.02 -14.54 12.64
CA GLY A 72 -25.76 -14.37 11.21
C GLY A 72 -24.76 -15.41 10.70
N ASP A 73 -25.19 -16.27 9.76
CA ASP A 73 -24.28 -17.16 9.03
C ASP A 73 -23.30 -16.33 8.17
N LYS A 74 -22.02 -16.72 8.17
CA LYS A 74 -21.03 -16.16 7.22
C LYS A 74 -21.56 -16.35 5.81
N LYS A 75 -21.76 -15.25 5.07
CA LYS A 75 -22.23 -15.31 3.66
C LYS A 75 -21.28 -16.23 2.88
N ARG A 76 -21.79 -17.40 2.50
CA ARG A 76 -21.04 -18.37 1.68
C ARG A 76 -20.90 -17.78 0.29
N THR A 77 -19.69 -17.38 -0.09
CA THR A 77 -19.37 -17.03 -1.48
C THR A 77 -19.61 -18.28 -2.33
N ILE A 78 -20.69 -18.28 -3.11
CA ILE A 78 -20.99 -19.39 -4.03
C ILE A 78 -19.96 -19.31 -5.17
N PRO A 79 -19.11 -20.33 -5.38
CA PRO A 79 -18.20 -20.33 -6.52
C PRO A 79 -19.02 -20.48 -7.79
N ILE A 80 -19.07 -19.43 -8.61
CA ILE A 80 -19.63 -19.50 -9.95
C ILE A 80 -18.67 -20.38 -10.77
N LYS A 81 -19.05 -21.62 -11.03
CA LYS A 81 -18.37 -22.45 -12.02
C LYS A 81 -18.75 -21.92 -13.40
N VAL A 82 -17.79 -21.31 -14.09
CA VAL A 82 -17.93 -21.02 -15.51
C VAL A 82 -17.53 -22.29 -16.24
N GLU A 83 -18.50 -22.96 -16.85
CA GLU A 83 -18.21 -24.01 -17.83
C GLU A 83 -17.89 -23.34 -19.18
N VAL A 84 -16.83 -23.82 -19.83
CA VAL A 84 -16.34 -23.35 -21.14
C VAL A 84 -17.23 -23.91 -22.24
#